data_AF-G7N0B5-F1
#
_entry.id   AF-G7N0B5-F1
#
_cell.length_a   1.000
_cell.length_b   1.000
_cell.length_c   1.000
_cell.angle_alpha   90.00
_cell.angle_beta   90.00
_cell.angle_gamma   90.00
#
_symmetry.space_group_name_H-M   'P 1'
#
loop_
_entity.id
_entity.type
_entity.pdbx_description
1 polymer ?
#
loop_
_entity_poly.entity_id
_entity_poly.type
_entity_poly.pdbx_seq_one_letter_code
_entity_poly.pdbx_strand_id
1 'polypeptide(L)'
;SVRCHRLQDSLFSSDSGFNNYRGILNWCVVMLILSNARLFLENLIKYGILVDPIQVVSLFLKDPYSWPAPCLVIAANVFAVAAFQVEKRLAVGALTEQAGLLLHVANLATILCFPAAVVLLVESITPVGSLLALMVHTILFLKLFSYRDVNLWCRRARAKAASAGKKASSAAAPHTVSYPDNLTYRDLYYFLFAPTLCYELNFPRSPRIRKGFLLRRILEMLFFTQLQVGLIQQWMVPTIQNSMKPFKDMDYSRIIERLLKLAVPNHLIWLIFFYWLFHSCMNAVAELMQFGDREFYRDWWNSESVTYFWQNWNIPVHKWCIRHFYKPMLRRGSSRWMARTGVFLASAFFHEYLVSVPLRMFRLWAFTGMMAQIPLAWFVGRFFQGNYGNAAVWLTLIIGQPIAVLMYVHDYYVLNYEAPVAGA
;
A
#
# COMPACT_ATOMS: atom_id res chain seq x y z
N SER A 1 -52.70 -2.60 31.96
CA SER A 1 -51.44 -1.89 32.21
C SER A 1 -50.57 -2.01 30.97
N VAL A 2 -50.33 -0.91 30.25
CA VAL A 2 -49.45 -0.90 29.08
C VAL A 2 -48.02 -0.69 29.59
N ARG A 3 -47.18 -1.75 29.58
CA ARG A 3 -45.80 -1.66 30.06
C ARG A 3 -44.94 -0.85 29.08
N CYS A 4 -44.28 0.20 29.59
CA CYS A 4 -43.33 1.04 28.85
C CYS A 4 -41.87 0.58 28.97
N HIS A 5 -41.55 -0.28 29.95
CA HIS A 5 -40.21 -0.82 30.15
C HIS A 5 -40.05 -2.21 29.52
N ARG A 6 -38.88 -2.45 28.92
CA ARG A 6 -38.49 -3.73 28.29
C ARG A 6 -37.14 -4.17 28.85
N LEU A 7 -36.94 -5.48 28.95
CA LEU A 7 -35.63 -6.07 29.21
C LEU A 7 -34.76 -5.85 27.98
N GLN A 8 -33.71 -5.03 28.12
CA GLN A 8 -32.79 -4.68 27.06
C GLN A 8 -31.43 -4.31 27.65
N ASP A 9 -30.36 -4.60 26.92
CA ASP A 9 -29.01 -4.22 27.30
C ASP A 9 -28.72 -2.75 26.95
N SER A 10 -27.76 -2.16 27.67
CA SER A 10 -27.23 -0.84 27.31
C SER A 10 -26.45 -0.93 26.00
N LEU A 11 -26.51 0.10 25.16
CA LEU A 11 -25.90 0.10 23.81
C LEU A 11 -24.38 -0.12 23.78
N PHE A 12 -23.66 0.19 24.87
CA PHE A 12 -22.21 -0.06 24.96
C PHE A 12 -21.87 -1.39 25.66
N SER A 13 -22.87 -2.14 26.14
CA SER A 13 -22.64 -3.48 26.65
C SER A 13 -22.22 -4.41 25.52
N SER A 14 -21.25 -5.30 25.79
CA SER A 14 -20.73 -6.27 24.83
C SER A 14 -21.83 -7.14 24.20
N ASP A 15 -22.88 -7.46 24.95
CA ASP A 15 -23.98 -8.33 24.53
C ASP A 15 -25.09 -7.60 23.75
N SER A 16 -25.04 -6.26 23.67
CA SER A 16 -26.08 -5.46 23.02
C SER A 16 -26.15 -5.61 21.50
N GLY A 17 -25.07 -6.10 20.87
CA GLY A 17 -24.94 -6.23 19.42
C GLY A 17 -24.91 -4.90 18.65
N PHE A 18 -24.83 -3.76 19.34
CA PHE A 18 -24.82 -2.44 18.71
C PHE A 18 -23.48 -2.15 17.99
N ASN A 19 -23.56 -1.78 16.72
CA ASN A 19 -22.39 -1.57 15.84
C ASN A 19 -22.37 -0.21 15.13
N ASN A 20 -23.36 0.65 15.35
CA ASN A 20 -23.49 1.92 14.62
C ASN A 20 -22.78 3.08 15.35
N TYR A 21 -21.46 3.15 15.18
CA TYR A 21 -20.61 4.18 15.80
C TYR A 21 -20.28 5.35 14.86
N ARG A 22 -21.08 5.59 13.82
CA ARG A 22 -20.77 6.64 12.81
C ARG A 22 -20.63 8.03 13.43
N GLY A 23 -21.37 8.32 14.50
CA GLY A 23 -21.27 9.57 15.25
C GLY A 23 -19.90 9.79 15.89
N ILE A 24 -19.23 8.74 16.38
CA ILE A 24 -17.89 8.83 16.97
C ILE A 24 -16.87 9.24 15.90
N LEU A 25 -16.96 8.67 14.70
CA LEU A 25 -16.10 9.07 13.59
C LEU A 25 -16.30 10.54 13.21
N ASN A 26 -17.55 11.00 13.15
CA ASN A 26 -17.85 12.41 12.88
C ASN A 26 -17.28 13.31 13.97
N TRP A 27 -17.40 12.92 15.25
CA TRP A 27 -16.81 13.63 16.38
C TRP A 27 -15.29 13.72 16.27
N CYS A 28 -14.59 12.62 15.94
CA CYS A 28 -13.14 12.64 15.72
C CYS A 28 -12.76 13.63 14.61
N VAL A 29 -13.49 13.64 13.49
CA VAL A 29 -13.26 14.59 12.38
C VAL A 29 -13.45 16.03 12.85
N VAL A 30 -14.53 16.33 13.57
CA VAL A 30 -14.79 17.67 14.10
C VAL A 30 -13.69 18.11 15.06
N MET A 31 -13.27 17.26 16.00
CA MET A 31 -12.20 17.57 16.93
C MET A 31 -10.87 17.82 16.23
N LEU A 32 -10.53 17.00 15.22
CA LEU A 32 -9.31 17.18 14.42
C LEU A 32 -9.32 18.49 13.65
N ILE A 33 -10.46 18.85 13.05
CA ILE A 33 -10.61 20.12 12.34
C ILE A 33 -10.51 21.28 13.35
N LEU A 34 -11.24 21.28 14.46
CA LEU A 34 -11.22 22.41 15.40
C LEU A 34 -9.84 22.64 16.03
N SER A 35 -9.11 21.57 16.36
CA SER A 35 -7.77 21.66 16.96
C SER A 35 -6.70 22.11 15.96
N ASN A 36 -6.84 21.80 14.67
CA ASN A 36 -5.79 22.05 13.67
C ASN A 36 -6.18 23.06 12.59
N ALA A 37 -7.44 23.48 12.49
CA ALA A 37 -7.91 24.38 11.44
C ALA A 37 -7.17 25.72 11.47
N ARG A 38 -6.94 26.26 12.68
CA ARG A 38 -6.16 27.49 12.83
C ARG A 38 -4.74 27.33 12.27
N LEU A 39 -4.03 26.29 12.68
CA LEU A 39 -2.66 26.03 12.22
C LEU A 39 -2.61 25.75 10.71
N PHE A 40 -3.56 24.99 10.19
CA PHE A 40 -3.67 24.70 8.76
C PHE A 40 -3.93 25.97 7.94
N LEU A 41 -4.85 26.82 8.38
CA LEU A 41 -5.15 28.09 7.73
C LEU A 41 -3.98 29.07 7.84
N GLU A 42 -3.36 29.19 9.01
CA GLU A 42 -2.16 30.02 9.19
C GLU A 42 -1.02 29.55 8.27
N ASN A 43 -0.77 28.25 8.16
CA ASN A 43 0.23 27.74 7.22
C ASN A 43 -0.14 28.04 5.77
N LEU A 44 -1.39 27.84 5.38
CA LEU A 44 -1.86 28.10 4.02
C LEU A 44 -1.81 29.60 3.68
N ILE A 45 -2.11 30.48 4.63
CA ILE A 45 -2.06 31.94 4.45
C ILE A 45 -0.60 32.43 4.45
N LYS A 46 0.20 32.01 5.44
CA LYS A 46 1.57 32.49 5.65
C LYS A 46 2.53 31.99 4.59
N TYR A 47 2.40 30.73 4.21
CA TYR A 47 3.31 30.09 3.28
C TYR A 47 2.70 29.93 1.88
N GLY A 48 1.38 30.09 1.72
CA GLY A 48 0.73 29.81 0.44
C GLY A 48 0.92 28.36 0.01
N ILE A 49 0.77 28.12 -1.30
CA ILE A 49 1.33 26.92 -1.92
C ILE A 49 2.80 27.26 -2.21
N LEU A 50 3.70 26.92 -1.29
CA LEU A 50 5.16 27.17 -1.41
C LEU A 50 5.81 26.47 -2.61
N VAL A 51 5.11 25.53 -3.22
CA VAL A 51 5.60 24.77 -4.36
C VAL A 51 4.99 25.37 -5.61
N ASP A 52 5.77 26.13 -6.38
CA ASP A 52 5.38 26.50 -7.73
C ASP A 52 5.50 25.25 -8.62
N PRO A 53 4.37 24.61 -9.03
CA PRO A 53 4.42 23.37 -9.79
C PRO A 53 5.05 23.57 -11.16
N ILE A 54 4.90 24.76 -11.75
CA ILE A 54 5.45 25.09 -13.07
C ILE A 54 6.96 25.26 -12.95
N GLN A 55 7.43 25.94 -11.90
CA GLN A 55 8.86 26.08 -11.65
C GLN A 55 9.52 24.73 -11.35
N VAL A 56 8.89 23.85 -10.55
CA VAL A 56 9.42 22.51 -10.27
C VAL A 56 9.56 21.69 -11.55
N VAL A 57 8.55 21.72 -12.43
CA VAL A 57 8.62 21.04 -13.73
C VAL A 57 9.71 21.66 -14.62
N SER A 58 9.83 22.99 -14.64
CA SER A 58 10.87 23.68 -15.41
C SER A 58 12.28 23.34 -14.91
N LEU A 59 12.50 23.30 -13.60
CA LEU A 59 13.77 22.89 -12.98
C LEU A 59 14.11 21.43 -13.30
N PHE A 60 13.11 20.54 -13.23
CA PHE A 60 13.28 19.14 -13.62
C PHE A 60 13.66 18.99 -15.10
N LEU A 61 13.03 19.75 -16.00
CA LEU A 61 13.35 19.71 -17.43
C LEU A 61 14.71 20.33 -17.74
N LYS A 62 15.19 21.28 -16.93
CA LYS A 62 16.50 21.92 -17.09
C LYS A 62 17.65 20.98 -16.76
N ASP A 63 17.52 20.19 -15.69
CA ASP A 63 18.50 19.17 -15.33
C ASP A 63 17.82 17.92 -14.74
N PRO A 64 17.38 16.97 -15.59
CA PRO A 64 16.67 15.78 -15.13
C PRO A 64 17.57 14.85 -14.31
N TYR A 65 18.88 14.82 -14.57
CA TYR A 65 19.80 13.91 -13.88
C TYR A 65 20.04 14.29 -12.42
N SER A 66 19.85 15.57 -12.07
CA SER A 66 19.86 16.01 -10.67
C SER A 66 18.66 15.50 -9.86
N TRP A 67 17.58 15.05 -10.51
CA TRP A 67 16.36 14.51 -9.88
C TRP A 67 16.12 13.06 -10.30
N PRO A 68 16.93 12.10 -9.81
CA PRO A 68 16.89 10.71 -10.26
C PRO A 68 15.56 9.99 -9.93
N ALA A 69 14.85 10.38 -8.87
CA ALA A 69 13.60 9.73 -8.47
C ALA A 69 12.46 9.92 -9.51
N PRO A 70 12.10 11.15 -9.94
CA PRO A 70 11.19 11.34 -11.07
C PRO A 70 11.65 10.64 -12.36
N CYS A 71 12.95 10.62 -12.67
CA CYS A 71 13.49 9.89 -13.81
C CYS A 71 13.18 8.39 -13.72
N LEU A 72 13.37 7.77 -12.56
CA LEU A 72 12.98 6.37 -12.34
C LEU A 72 11.48 6.15 -12.56
N VAL A 73 10.62 7.04 -12.04
CA VAL A 73 9.17 6.94 -12.24
C VAL A 73 8.80 7.01 -13.72
N ILE A 74 9.44 7.88 -14.50
CA ILE A 74 9.23 7.97 -15.95
C ILE A 74 9.78 6.72 -16.65
N ALA A 75 10.97 6.25 -16.26
CA ALA A 75 11.61 5.04 -16.80
C ALA A 75 10.76 3.77 -16.60
N ALA A 76 9.89 3.76 -15.58
CA ALA A 76 8.94 2.67 -15.36
C ALA A 76 8.05 2.36 -16.60
N ASN A 77 7.82 3.36 -17.47
CA ASN A 77 7.11 3.18 -18.73
C ASN A 77 7.79 2.19 -19.68
N VAL A 78 9.12 2.10 -19.66
CA VAL A 78 9.87 1.17 -20.51
C VAL A 78 9.42 -0.26 -20.24
N PHE A 79 9.29 -0.65 -18.98
CA PHE A 79 8.86 -1.99 -18.59
C PHE A 79 7.38 -2.25 -18.88
N ALA A 80 6.53 -1.23 -18.74
CA ALA A 80 5.11 -1.30 -19.08
C ALA A 80 4.91 -1.55 -20.58
N VAL A 81 5.60 -0.77 -21.42
CA VAL A 81 5.58 -0.92 -22.88
C VAL A 81 6.20 -2.26 -23.28
N ALA A 82 7.31 -2.67 -22.67
CA ALA A 82 7.93 -3.97 -22.95
C ALA A 82 6.95 -5.14 -22.70
N ALA A 83 6.27 -5.16 -21.54
CA ALA A 83 5.27 -6.19 -21.23
C ALA A 83 4.12 -6.20 -22.25
N PHE A 84 3.65 -5.02 -22.65
CA PHE A 84 2.61 -4.87 -23.66
C PHE A 84 3.04 -5.39 -25.04
N GLN A 85 4.26 -5.09 -25.47
CA GLN A 85 4.78 -5.58 -26.74
C GLN A 85 4.95 -7.09 -26.76
N VAL A 86 5.36 -7.70 -25.64
CA VAL A 86 5.40 -9.16 -25.51
C VAL A 86 3.99 -9.75 -25.68
N GLU A 87 2.97 -9.21 -24.99
CA GLU A 87 1.59 -9.70 -25.12
C GLU A 87 1.02 -9.51 -26.53
N LYS A 88 1.32 -8.39 -27.21
CA LYS A 88 0.91 -8.20 -28.61
C LYS A 88 1.52 -9.24 -29.53
N ARG A 89 2.81 -9.56 -29.36
CA ARG A 89 3.50 -10.58 -30.17
C ARG A 89 2.99 -11.98 -29.88
N LEU A 90 2.66 -12.29 -28.63
CA LEU A 90 2.02 -13.56 -28.24
C LEU A 90 0.61 -13.68 -28.84
N ALA A 91 -0.15 -12.59 -28.88
CA ALA A 91 -1.53 -12.59 -29.38
C ALA A 91 -1.63 -12.92 -30.88
N VAL A 92 -0.65 -12.52 -31.67
CA VAL A 92 -0.58 -12.81 -33.12
C VAL A 92 0.20 -14.09 -33.44
N GLY A 93 0.70 -14.81 -32.43
CA GLY A 93 1.46 -16.04 -32.62
C GLY A 93 2.91 -15.84 -33.09
N ALA A 94 3.45 -14.62 -33.02
CA ALA A 94 4.84 -14.33 -33.39
C ALA A 94 5.86 -14.83 -32.34
N LEU A 95 5.41 -15.10 -31.11
CA LEU A 95 6.22 -15.67 -30.04
C LEU A 95 5.59 -16.95 -29.51
N THR A 96 6.42 -17.92 -29.14
CA THR A 96 5.97 -19.11 -28.40
C THR A 96 5.65 -18.76 -26.95
N GLU A 97 4.79 -19.54 -26.30
CA GLU A 97 4.42 -19.33 -24.88
C GLU A 97 5.64 -19.42 -23.95
N GLN A 98 6.61 -20.28 -24.24
CA GLN A 98 7.83 -20.39 -23.45
C GLN A 98 8.70 -19.15 -23.58
N ALA A 99 8.93 -18.67 -24.81
CA ALA A 99 9.70 -17.44 -25.04
C ALA A 99 9.00 -16.23 -24.41
N GLY A 100 7.67 -16.13 -24.55
CA GLY A 100 6.87 -15.09 -23.91
C GLY A 100 6.97 -15.12 -22.38
N LEU A 101 6.89 -16.32 -21.77
CA LEU A 101 7.05 -16.48 -20.34
C LEU A 101 8.44 -16.02 -19.86
N LEU A 102 9.51 -16.41 -20.56
CA LEU A 102 10.87 -16.00 -20.23
C LEU A 102 11.03 -14.48 -20.32
N LEU A 103 10.53 -13.84 -21.38
CA LEU A 103 10.56 -12.38 -21.53
C LEU A 103 9.77 -11.67 -20.44
N HIS A 104 8.59 -12.19 -20.06
CA HIS A 104 7.83 -11.63 -18.95
C HIS A 104 8.57 -11.77 -17.62
N VAL A 105 9.17 -12.93 -17.33
CA VAL A 105 9.94 -13.14 -16.10
C VAL A 105 11.16 -12.22 -16.06
N ALA A 106 11.90 -12.10 -17.16
CA ALA A 106 13.04 -11.19 -17.25
C ALA A 106 12.62 -9.72 -17.04
N ASN A 107 11.54 -9.27 -17.68
CA ASN A 107 11.01 -7.92 -17.50
C ASN A 107 10.57 -7.68 -16.04
N LEU A 108 9.81 -8.61 -15.46
CA LEU A 108 9.33 -8.51 -14.07
C LEU A 108 10.48 -8.49 -13.05
N ALA A 109 11.51 -9.32 -13.24
CA ALA A 109 12.71 -9.29 -12.40
C ALA A 109 13.44 -7.94 -12.52
N THR A 110 13.60 -7.44 -13.75
CA THR A 110 14.28 -6.16 -14.00
C THR A 110 13.53 -4.98 -13.38
N ILE A 111 12.18 -4.99 -13.36
CA ILE A 111 11.38 -3.94 -12.70
C ILE A 111 11.73 -3.78 -11.22
N LEU A 112 12.12 -4.85 -10.53
CA LEU A 112 12.52 -4.80 -9.13
C LEU A 112 14.01 -4.51 -8.98
N CYS A 113 14.87 -5.19 -9.76
CA CYS A 113 16.32 -5.05 -9.62
C CYS A 113 16.84 -3.68 -10.09
N PHE A 114 16.29 -3.13 -11.18
CA PHE A 114 16.75 -1.87 -11.77
C PHE A 114 16.63 -0.66 -10.81
N PRO A 115 15.44 -0.32 -10.27
CA PRO A 115 15.33 0.84 -9.39
C PRO A 115 16.07 0.62 -8.07
N ALA A 116 16.15 -0.62 -7.58
CA ALA A 116 16.93 -0.93 -6.38
C ALA A 116 18.43 -0.67 -6.59
N ALA A 117 18.99 -1.12 -7.71
CA ALA A 117 20.38 -0.83 -8.07
C ALA A 117 20.62 0.68 -8.21
N VAL A 118 19.74 1.41 -8.91
CA VAL A 118 19.88 2.86 -9.09
C VAL A 118 19.83 3.60 -7.75
N VAL A 119 18.88 3.27 -6.86
CA VAL A 119 18.77 3.89 -5.53
C VAL A 119 20.01 3.68 -4.66
N LEU A 120 20.63 2.50 -4.76
CA LEU A 120 21.83 2.17 -3.98
C LEU A 120 23.10 2.79 -4.56
N LEU A 121 23.20 2.91 -5.89
CA LEU A 121 24.40 3.39 -6.58
C LEU A 121 24.40 4.92 -6.78
N VAL A 122 23.24 5.55 -6.93
CA VAL A 122 23.14 7.00 -7.14
C VAL A 122 23.06 7.70 -5.79
N GLU A 123 24.08 8.46 -5.43
CA GLU A 123 24.15 9.15 -4.13
C GLU A 123 23.22 10.36 -4.02
N SER A 124 22.87 11.01 -5.14
CA SER A 124 22.04 12.22 -5.14
C SER A 124 20.56 11.97 -4.82
N ILE A 125 20.12 10.72 -4.77
CA ILE A 125 18.72 10.39 -4.53
C ILE A 125 18.36 10.48 -3.05
N THR A 126 17.26 11.16 -2.75
CA THR A 126 16.78 11.27 -1.35
C THR A 126 16.08 9.98 -0.90
N PRO A 127 16.06 9.66 0.41
CA PRO A 127 15.36 8.48 0.92
C PRO A 127 13.86 8.48 0.60
N VAL A 128 13.19 9.64 0.71
CA VAL A 128 11.76 9.76 0.38
C VAL A 128 11.53 9.59 -1.13
N GLY A 129 12.36 10.21 -1.98
CA GLY A 129 12.29 10.03 -3.43
C GLY A 129 12.52 8.58 -3.85
N SER A 130 13.47 7.90 -3.19
CA SER A 130 13.75 6.48 -3.36
C SER A 130 12.55 5.62 -3.00
N LEU A 131 11.95 5.85 -1.82
CA LEU A 131 10.76 5.13 -1.36
C LEU A 131 9.60 5.26 -2.38
N LEU A 132 9.33 6.48 -2.87
CA LEU A 132 8.30 6.72 -3.88
C LEU A 132 8.60 5.98 -5.18
N ALA A 133 9.83 6.02 -5.68
CA ALA A 133 10.23 5.31 -6.89
C ALA A 133 10.08 3.78 -6.75
N LEU A 134 10.55 3.20 -5.64
CA LEU A 134 10.43 1.76 -5.37
C LEU A 134 8.97 1.32 -5.18
N MET A 135 8.14 2.14 -4.52
CA MET A 135 6.70 1.86 -4.42
C MET A 135 6.03 1.84 -5.80
N VAL A 136 6.33 2.80 -6.68
CA VAL A 136 5.81 2.82 -8.06
C VAL A 136 6.22 1.56 -8.82
N HIS A 137 7.50 1.17 -8.76
CA HIS A 137 7.98 -0.04 -9.43
C HIS A 137 7.39 -1.32 -8.84
N THR A 138 7.17 -1.37 -7.54
CA THR A 138 6.51 -2.52 -6.88
C THR A 138 5.05 -2.64 -7.33
N ILE A 139 4.31 -1.53 -7.35
CA ILE A 139 2.94 -1.48 -7.86
C ILE A 139 2.90 -1.90 -9.33
N LEU A 140 3.84 -1.40 -10.15
CA LEU A 140 3.96 -1.78 -11.56
C LEU A 140 4.24 -3.27 -11.73
N PHE A 141 5.17 -3.83 -10.95
CA PHE A 141 5.46 -5.26 -10.93
C PHE A 141 4.21 -6.10 -10.66
N LEU A 142 3.45 -5.78 -9.60
CA LEU A 142 2.24 -6.50 -9.23
C LEU A 142 1.17 -6.39 -10.33
N LYS A 143 1.01 -5.20 -10.91
CA LYS A 143 0.09 -4.95 -12.02
C LYS A 143 0.47 -5.75 -13.26
N LEU A 144 1.72 -5.70 -13.71
CA LEU A 144 2.16 -6.40 -14.91
C LEU A 144 2.17 -7.93 -14.73
N PHE A 145 2.40 -8.41 -13.50
CA PHE A 145 2.21 -9.83 -13.17
C PHE A 145 0.76 -10.25 -13.42
N SER A 146 -0.21 -9.45 -12.93
CA SER A 146 -1.63 -9.70 -13.15
C SER A 146 -2.02 -9.56 -14.63
N TYR A 147 -1.48 -8.56 -15.32
CA TYR A 147 -1.70 -8.34 -16.75
C TYR A 147 -1.29 -9.55 -17.59
N ARG A 148 -0.10 -10.11 -17.34
CA ARG A 148 0.36 -11.36 -17.96
C ARG A 148 -0.59 -12.51 -17.68
N ASP A 149 -0.92 -12.75 -16.41
CA ASP A 149 -1.75 -13.90 -16.01
C ASP A 149 -3.12 -13.87 -16.68
N VAL A 150 -3.80 -12.73 -16.64
CA VAL A 150 -5.15 -12.61 -17.20
C VAL A 150 -5.12 -12.75 -18.73
N ASN A 151 -4.17 -12.14 -19.42
CA ASN A 151 -4.03 -12.30 -20.87
C ASN A 151 -3.68 -13.75 -21.27
N LEU A 152 -2.81 -14.41 -20.51
CA LEU A 152 -2.52 -15.84 -20.69
C LEU A 152 -3.77 -16.70 -20.50
N TRP A 153 -4.60 -16.43 -19.50
CA TRP A 153 -5.84 -17.17 -19.26
C TRP A 153 -6.83 -16.97 -20.41
N CYS A 154 -7.00 -15.73 -20.88
CA CYS A 154 -7.86 -15.41 -22.02
C CYS A 154 -7.36 -16.08 -23.32
N ARG A 155 -6.05 -16.04 -23.59
CA ARG A 155 -5.43 -16.68 -24.76
C ARG A 155 -5.62 -18.19 -24.74
N ARG A 156 -5.40 -18.85 -23.59
CA ARG A 156 -5.66 -20.30 -23.43
C ARG A 156 -7.13 -20.65 -23.59
N ALA A 157 -8.03 -19.83 -23.05
CA ALA A 157 -9.47 -20.03 -23.21
C ALA A 157 -9.89 -19.93 -24.69
N ARG A 158 -9.34 -18.95 -25.42
CA ARG A 158 -9.57 -18.80 -26.87
C ARG A 158 -9.03 -20.00 -27.66
N ALA A 159 -7.82 -20.46 -27.38
CA ALA A 159 -7.25 -21.65 -28.02
C ALA A 159 -8.12 -22.90 -27.78
N LYS A 160 -8.60 -23.11 -26.55
CA LYS A 160 -9.51 -24.21 -26.21
C LYS A 160 -10.87 -24.09 -26.88
N ALA A 161 -11.41 -22.87 -27.03
CA ALA A 161 -12.67 -22.65 -27.74
C ALA A 161 -12.54 -22.94 -29.24
N ALA A 162 -11.41 -22.53 -29.84
CA ALA A 162 -11.10 -22.83 -31.23
C ALA A 162 -10.97 -24.33 -31.49
N SER A 163 -10.30 -25.08 -30.61
CA SER A 163 -10.19 -26.55 -30.72
C SER A 163 -11.54 -27.26 -30.54
N ALA A 164 -12.49 -26.66 -29.83
CA ALA A 164 -13.81 -27.22 -29.57
C ALA A 164 -14.86 -26.84 -30.65
N GLY A 165 -14.46 -26.17 -31.73
CA GLY A 165 -15.38 -25.75 -32.81
C GLY A 165 -16.47 -24.78 -32.40
N LYS A 166 -16.42 -24.23 -31.17
CA LYS A 166 -17.40 -23.26 -30.68
C LYS A 166 -17.12 -21.90 -31.33
N LYS A 167 -17.93 -21.51 -32.32
CA LYS A 167 -18.01 -20.10 -32.75
C LYS A 167 -18.41 -19.27 -31.53
N ALA A 168 -17.70 -18.18 -31.27
CA ALA A 168 -18.00 -17.27 -30.16
C ALA A 168 -19.47 -16.86 -30.26
N SER A 169 -20.28 -17.13 -29.22
CA SER A 169 -21.69 -16.75 -29.24
C SER A 169 -21.77 -15.22 -29.26
N SER A 170 -22.33 -14.67 -30.34
CA SER A 170 -22.45 -13.24 -30.62
C SER A 170 -23.53 -12.54 -29.77
N ALA A 171 -23.73 -12.98 -28.53
CA ALA A 171 -24.63 -12.35 -27.55
C ALA A 171 -23.86 -11.52 -26.51
N ALA A 172 -22.70 -10.98 -26.90
CA ALA A 172 -21.95 -10.06 -26.06
C ALA A 172 -22.69 -8.72 -26.00
N ALA A 173 -23.03 -8.26 -24.79
CA ALA A 173 -23.64 -6.95 -24.59
C ALA A 173 -22.81 -5.84 -25.28
N PRO A 174 -23.44 -4.77 -25.80
CA PRO A 174 -22.86 -3.84 -26.79
C PRO A 174 -21.58 -3.06 -26.42
N HIS A 175 -20.94 -3.32 -25.28
CA HIS A 175 -19.70 -2.64 -24.86
C HIS A 175 -18.70 -3.55 -24.11
N THR A 176 -18.79 -4.88 -24.29
CA THR A 176 -17.85 -5.80 -23.63
C THR A 176 -16.62 -6.08 -24.50
N VAL A 177 -15.45 -5.65 -24.03
CA VAL A 177 -14.17 -5.89 -24.70
C VAL A 177 -13.79 -7.36 -24.55
N SER A 178 -13.43 -8.00 -25.66
CA SER A 178 -13.01 -9.39 -25.73
C SER A 178 -11.53 -9.51 -26.08
N TYR A 179 -10.90 -10.65 -25.79
CA TYR A 179 -9.52 -10.88 -26.21
C TYR A 179 -9.48 -11.24 -27.71
N PRO A 180 -8.66 -10.58 -28.55
CA PRO A 180 -7.48 -9.78 -28.21
C PRO A 180 -7.67 -8.26 -28.27
N ASP A 181 -8.90 -7.77 -28.42
CA ASP A 181 -9.22 -6.35 -28.61
C ASP A 181 -8.84 -5.48 -27.41
N ASN A 182 -8.63 -6.09 -26.24
CA ASN A 182 -8.14 -5.42 -25.03
C ASN A 182 -6.65 -5.01 -25.09
N LEU A 183 -5.90 -5.47 -26.11
CA LEU A 183 -4.47 -5.18 -26.25
C LEU A 183 -4.23 -3.82 -26.91
N THR A 184 -4.75 -2.77 -26.27
CA THR A 184 -4.52 -1.38 -26.63
C THR A 184 -3.67 -0.66 -25.59
N TYR A 185 -2.90 0.36 -26.01
CA TYR A 185 -2.18 1.22 -25.05
C TYR A 185 -3.13 1.95 -24.11
N ARG A 186 -4.34 2.30 -24.57
CA ARG A 186 -5.34 2.98 -23.77
C ARG A 186 -5.79 2.10 -22.59
N ASP A 187 -6.07 0.83 -22.83
CA ASP A 187 -6.49 -0.11 -21.78
C ASP A 187 -5.33 -0.43 -20.82
N LEU A 188 -4.12 -0.57 -21.35
CA LEU A 188 -2.92 -0.72 -20.52
C LEU A 188 -2.76 0.45 -19.56
N TYR A 189 -2.66 1.68 -20.07
CA TYR A 189 -2.45 2.86 -19.24
C TYR A 189 -3.63 3.14 -18.31
N TYR A 190 -4.86 2.86 -18.74
CA TYR A 190 -6.01 2.88 -17.85
C TYR A 190 -5.80 1.96 -16.64
N PHE A 191 -5.37 0.71 -16.87
CA PHE A 191 -5.08 -0.22 -15.80
C PHE A 191 -3.89 0.21 -14.93
N LEU A 192 -2.83 0.76 -15.52
CA LEU A 192 -1.67 1.23 -14.76
C LEU A 192 -2.05 2.29 -13.73
N PHE A 193 -2.93 3.22 -14.09
CA PHE A 193 -3.40 4.27 -13.19
C PHE A 193 -4.63 3.88 -12.35
N ALA A 194 -5.38 2.84 -12.72
CA ALA A 194 -6.52 2.38 -11.93
C ALA A 194 -6.07 1.94 -10.52
N PRO A 195 -6.82 2.25 -9.45
CA PRO A 195 -6.44 1.94 -8.07
C PRO A 195 -6.73 0.47 -7.68
N THR A 196 -6.28 -0.46 -8.52
CA THR A 196 -6.37 -1.92 -8.34
C THR A 196 -5.10 -2.59 -8.85
N LEU A 197 -4.75 -3.75 -8.28
CA LEU A 197 -3.60 -4.54 -8.71
C LEU A 197 -4.00 -5.73 -9.60
N CYS A 198 -5.29 -6.06 -9.65
CA CYS A 198 -5.83 -7.15 -10.45
C CYS A 198 -6.31 -6.60 -11.80
N TYR A 199 -5.67 -7.03 -12.91
CA TYR A 199 -6.12 -6.71 -14.25
C TYR A 199 -7.40 -7.46 -14.59
N GLU A 200 -8.33 -6.76 -15.23
CA GLU A 200 -9.53 -7.32 -15.85
C GLU A 200 -9.78 -6.61 -17.17
N LEU A 201 -10.40 -7.31 -18.13
CA LEU A 201 -10.66 -6.74 -19.46
C LEU A 201 -11.69 -5.60 -19.37
N ASN A 202 -12.69 -5.75 -18.51
CA ASN A 202 -13.82 -4.84 -18.41
C ASN A 202 -13.99 -4.40 -16.95
N PHE A 203 -13.34 -3.28 -16.59
CA PHE A 203 -13.48 -2.72 -15.26
C PHE A 203 -14.84 -2.05 -15.06
N PRO A 204 -15.46 -2.15 -13.87
CA PRO A 204 -16.68 -1.40 -13.56
C PRO A 204 -16.40 0.11 -13.64
N ARG A 205 -17.31 0.86 -14.27
CA ARG A 205 -17.16 2.31 -14.50
C ARG A 205 -18.21 3.11 -13.74
N SER A 206 -17.81 4.25 -13.19
CA SER A 206 -18.72 5.27 -12.68
C SER A 206 -19.31 6.08 -13.84
N PRO A 207 -20.60 6.47 -13.80
CA PRO A 207 -21.25 7.16 -14.92
C PRO A 207 -20.70 8.57 -15.18
N ARG A 208 -20.20 9.25 -14.14
CA ARG A 208 -19.69 10.63 -14.23
C ARG A 208 -18.65 10.92 -13.13
N ILE A 209 -17.88 11.98 -13.33
CA ILE A 209 -16.98 12.54 -12.30
C ILE A 209 -17.77 13.51 -11.41
N ARG A 210 -17.93 13.18 -10.14
CA ARG A 210 -18.61 13.99 -9.11
C ARG A 210 -17.62 15.01 -8.54
N LYS A 211 -17.63 16.22 -9.09
CA LYS A 211 -16.68 17.30 -8.76
C LYS A 211 -16.65 17.64 -7.26
N GLY A 212 -17.80 17.72 -6.60
CA GLY A 212 -17.87 17.98 -5.15
C GLY A 212 -17.28 16.86 -4.28
N PHE A 213 -17.41 15.60 -4.72
CA PHE A 213 -16.76 14.46 -4.07
C PHE A 213 -15.24 14.54 -4.24
N LEU A 214 -14.78 14.79 -5.48
CA LEU A 214 -13.36 14.94 -5.80
C LEU A 214 -12.72 16.09 -5.01
N LEU A 215 -13.34 17.27 -4.98
CA LEU A 215 -12.86 18.42 -4.23
C LEU A 215 -12.72 18.08 -2.73
N ARG A 216 -13.70 17.38 -2.15
CA ARG A 216 -13.63 16.92 -0.76
C ARG A 216 -12.44 15.98 -0.52
N ARG A 217 -12.19 15.03 -1.42
CA ARG A 217 -11.03 14.13 -1.32
C ARG A 217 -9.71 14.91 -1.39
N ILE A 218 -9.59 15.89 -2.28
CA ILE A 218 -8.40 16.72 -2.42
C ILE A 218 -8.17 17.55 -1.15
N LEU A 219 -9.20 18.19 -0.59
CA LEU A 219 -9.09 18.94 0.66
C LEU A 219 -8.67 18.06 1.84
N GLU A 220 -9.24 16.86 1.94
CA GLU A 220 -8.81 15.88 2.95
C GLU A 220 -7.34 15.47 2.76
N MET A 221 -6.89 15.23 1.53
CA MET A 221 -5.49 14.91 1.25
C MET A 221 -4.55 16.03 1.74
N LEU A 222 -4.87 17.29 1.39
CA LEU A 222 -4.07 18.45 1.82
C LEU A 222 -4.06 18.61 3.34
N PHE A 223 -5.23 18.48 3.99
CA PHE A 223 -5.37 18.58 5.43
C PHE A 223 -4.57 17.49 6.16
N PHE A 224 -4.72 16.23 5.76
CA PHE A 224 -4.05 15.11 6.43
C PHE A 224 -2.54 15.08 6.17
N THR A 225 -2.06 15.53 5.00
CA THR A 225 -0.61 15.70 4.78
C THR A 225 -0.03 16.76 5.71
N GLN A 226 -0.68 17.93 5.83
CA GLN A 226 -0.25 18.97 6.78
C GLN A 226 -0.27 18.49 8.23
N LEU A 227 -1.33 17.78 8.63
CA LEU A 227 -1.46 17.21 9.96
C LEU A 227 -0.34 16.20 10.27
N GLN A 228 -0.02 15.30 9.33
CA GLN A 228 1.09 14.35 9.48
C GLN A 228 2.42 15.07 9.65
N VAL A 229 2.72 16.08 8.81
CA VAL A 229 3.95 16.86 8.91
C VAL A 229 4.04 17.55 10.28
N GLY A 230 2.94 18.15 10.75
CA GLY A 230 2.85 18.76 12.08
C GLY A 230 3.14 17.75 13.20
N LEU A 231 2.48 16.59 13.18
CA LEU A 231 2.69 15.53 14.18
C LEU A 231 4.13 14.99 14.18
N ILE A 232 4.72 14.80 13.00
CA ILE A 232 6.10 14.36 12.86
C ILE A 232 7.06 15.40 13.47
N GLN A 233 6.93 16.66 13.07
CA GLN A 233 7.85 17.72 13.49
C GLN A 233 7.70 18.11 14.96
N GLN A 234 6.48 18.20 15.47
CA GLN A 234 6.21 18.69 16.83
C GLN A 234 6.22 17.60 17.89
N TRP A 235 5.83 16.37 17.55
CA TRP A 235 5.69 15.29 18.52
C TRP A 235 6.77 14.22 18.31
N MET A 236 6.92 13.69 17.10
CA MET A 236 7.79 12.55 16.85
C MET A 236 9.28 12.91 16.92
N VAL A 237 9.71 13.97 16.22
CA VAL A 237 11.11 14.39 16.15
C VAL A 237 11.70 14.70 17.53
N PRO A 238 11.06 15.53 18.39
CA PRO A 238 11.61 15.81 19.73
C PRO A 238 11.64 14.57 20.61
N THR A 239 10.66 13.67 20.47
CA THR A 239 10.63 12.41 21.23
C THR A 239 11.79 11.50 20.83
N ILE A 240 12.07 11.38 19.54
CA ILE A 240 13.21 10.60 19.03
C ILE A 240 14.52 11.21 19.54
N GLN A 241 14.74 12.51 19.35
CA GLN A 241 15.96 13.21 19.79
C GLN A 241 16.25 13.01 21.29
N ASN A 242 15.21 13.13 22.12
CA ASN A 242 15.33 12.92 23.57
C ASN A 242 15.53 11.44 23.95
N SER A 243 15.15 10.50 23.08
CA SER A 243 15.30 9.07 23.31
C SER A 243 16.67 8.53 22.89
N MET A 244 17.42 9.25 22.05
CA MET A 244 18.74 8.82 21.56
C MET A 244 19.77 8.63 22.68
N LYS A 245 19.72 9.46 23.72
CA LYS A 245 20.67 9.40 24.84
C LYS A 245 20.53 8.11 25.67
N PRO A 246 19.33 7.70 26.12
CA PRO A 246 19.12 6.41 26.78
C PRO A 246 19.50 5.16 25.96
N PHE A 247 19.42 5.22 24.62
CA PHE A 247 19.84 4.10 23.77
C PHE A 247 21.34 3.83 23.86
N LYS A 248 22.15 4.89 23.92
CA LYS A 248 23.60 4.82 24.07
C LYS A 248 24.03 4.12 25.37
N ASP A 249 23.24 4.31 26.42
CA ASP A 249 23.56 3.80 27.76
C ASP A 249 23.05 2.35 28.00
N MET A 250 22.44 1.71 26.99
CA MET A 250 21.85 0.36 27.05
C MET A 250 20.88 0.11 28.23
N ASP A 251 20.17 1.13 28.70
CA ASP A 251 19.18 0.99 29.76
C ASP A 251 17.84 0.47 29.18
N TYR A 252 17.65 -0.85 29.23
CA TYR A 252 16.44 -1.51 28.71
C TYR A 252 15.13 -0.97 29.33
N SER A 253 15.14 -0.53 30.59
CA SER A 253 13.95 0.03 31.24
C SER A 253 13.55 1.35 30.59
N ARG A 254 14.54 2.24 30.37
CA ARG A 254 14.32 3.51 29.68
C ARG A 254 13.97 3.31 28.21
N ILE A 255 14.54 2.31 27.54
CA ILE A 255 14.20 1.98 26.15
C ILE A 255 12.71 1.63 26.03
N ILE A 256 12.18 0.79 26.92
CA ILE A 256 10.75 0.43 26.92
C ILE A 256 9.86 1.64 27.22
N GLU A 257 10.23 2.47 28.21
CA GLU A 257 9.50 3.70 28.53
C GLU A 257 9.44 4.66 27.32
N ARG A 258 10.55 4.84 26.61
CA ARG A 258 10.64 5.70 25.43
C ARG A 258 9.89 5.10 24.23
N LEU A 259 9.91 3.79 24.08
CA LEU A 259 9.15 3.10 23.05
C LEU A 259 7.65 3.33 23.22
N LEU A 260 7.13 3.23 24.46
CA LEU A 260 5.73 3.52 24.75
C LEU A 260 5.37 4.99 24.45
N LYS A 261 6.27 5.93 24.74
CA LYS A 261 6.09 7.36 24.39
C LYS A 261 6.03 7.60 22.88
N LEU A 262 6.79 6.83 22.09
CA LEU A 262 6.77 6.89 20.62
C LEU A 262 5.59 6.13 20.01
N ALA A 263 5.07 5.10 20.71
CA ALA A 263 4.07 4.21 20.16
C ALA A 263 2.77 4.92 19.77
N VAL A 264 2.29 5.82 20.63
CA VAL A 264 1.07 6.60 20.41
C VAL A 264 1.17 7.53 19.18
N PRO A 265 2.15 8.45 19.09
CA PRO A 265 2.27 9.32 17.92
C PRO A 265 2.55 8.54 16.63
N ASN A 266 3.36 7.49 16.68
CA ASN A 266 3.60 6.64 15.52
C ASN A 266 2.30 5.97 15.03
N HIS A 267 1.54 5.37 15.94
CA HIS A 267 0.27 4.75 15.60
C HIS A 267 -0.73 5.75 15.02
N LEU A 268 -0.83 6.95 15.62
CA LEU A 268 -1.70 8.01 15.12
C LEU A 268 -1.32 8.43 13.69
N ILE A 269 -0.03 8.64 13.41
CA ILE A 269 0.46 8.95 12.06
C ILE A 269 0.10 7.83 11.08
N TRP A 270 0.21 6.56 11.48
CA TRP A 270 -0.19 5.41 10.66
C TRP A 270 -1.68 5.35 10.37
N LEU A 271 -2.54 5.68 11.34
CA LEU A 271 -3.99 5.79 11.12
C LEU A 271 -4.33 6.91 10.14
N ILE A 272 -3.67 8.06 10.28
CA ILE A 272 -3.86 9.20 9.36
C ILE A 272 -3.32 8.84 7.98
N PHE A 273 -2.17 8.16 7.88
CA PHE A 273 -1.61 7.68 6.63
C PHE A 273 -2.55 6.69 5.94
N PHE A 274 -3.15 5.77 6.68
CA PHE A 274 -4.14 4.85 6.17
C PHE A 274 -5.33 5.61 5.54
N TYR A 275 -5.92 6.56 6.26
CA TYR A 275 -7.04 7.35 5.75
C TYR A 275 -6.65 8.22 4.56
N TRP A 276 -5.48 8.86 4.62
CA TRP A 276 -4.96 9.70 3.55
C TRP A 276 -4.74 8.88 2.26
N LEU A 277 -4.08 7.72 2.35
CA LEU A 277 -3.74 6.90 1.19
C LEU A 277 -4.92 6.06 0.69
N PHE A 278 -5.41 5.13 1.52
CA PHE A 278 -6.38 4.11 1.10
C PHE A 278 -7.80 4.66 0.96
N HIS A 279 -8.15 5.71 1.70
CA HIS A 279 -9.43 6.37 1.53
C HIS A 279 -9.31 7.55 0.57
N SER A 280 -8.57 8.60 0.92
CA SER A 280 -8.65 9.88 0.21
C SER A 280 -7.98 9.83 -1.17
N CYS A 281 -6.71 9.42 -1.23
CA CYS A 281 -5.93 9.35 -2.47
C CYS A 281 -6.51 8.33 -3.45
N MET A 282 -6.75 7.10 -3.02
CA MET A 282 -7.32 6.06 -3.89
C MET A 282 -8.73 6.42 -4.40
N ASN A 283 -9.59 7.06 -3.59
CA ASN A 283 -10.89 7.54 -4.09
C ASN A 283 -10.76 8.73 -5.04
N ALA A 284 -9.79 9.63 -4.85
CA ALA A 284 -9.53 10.71 -5.79
C ALA A 284 -9.11 10.15 -7.16
N VAL A 285 -8.17 9.20 -7.17
CA VAL A 285 -7.74 8.51 -8.39
C VAL A 285 -8.90 7.73 -9.01
N ALA A 286 -9.68 7.00 -8.22
CA ALA A 286 -10.85 6.27 -8.71
C ALA A 286 -11.90 7.21 -9.34
N GLU A 287 -12.14 8.37 -8.74
CA GLU A 287 -13.09 9.35 -9.27
C GLU A 287 -12.60 9.96 -10.59
N LEU A 288 -11.31 10.32 -10.67
CA LEU A 288 -10.68 10.86 -11.89
C LEU A 288 -10.72 9.84 -13.04
N MET A 289 -10.42 8.57 -12.73
CA MET A 289 -10.40 7.48 -13.70
C MET A 289 -11.81 6.90 -13.99
N GLN A 290 -12.85 7.39 -13.31
CA GLN A 290 -14.20 6.81 -13.32
C GLN A 290 -14.22 5.31 -12.98
N PHE A 291 -13.34 4.88 -12.07
CA PHE A 291 -13.29 3.51 -11.58
C PHE A 291 -14.42 3.26 -10.56
N GLY A 292 -15.21 2.21 -10.82
CA GLY A 292 -16.42 1.89 -10.06
C GLY A 292 -16.18 1.03 -8.81
N ASP A 293 -15.16 0.17 -8.82
CA ASP A 293 -14.80 -0.64 -7.65
C ASP A 293 -14.01 0.21 -6.65
N ARG A 294 -14.63 0.57 -5.53
CA ARG A 294 -14.02 1.43 -4.51
C ARG A 294 -13.81 0.73 -3.18
N GLU A 295 -13.87 -0.59 -3.20
CA GLU A 295 -13.61 -1.43 -2.03
C GLU A 295 -12.08 -1.59 -1.85
N PHE A 296 -11.43 -0.54 -1.36
CA PHE A 296 -9.98 -0.54 -1.12
C PHE A 296 -9.60 -1.14 0.24
N TYR A 297 -10.54 -1.14 1.18
CA TYR A 297 -10.42 -1.69 2.52
C TYR A 297 -11.79 -2.06 3.06
N ARG A 298 -11.83 -2.91 4.09
CA ARG A 298 -13.01 -3.29 4.86
C ARG A 298 -12.88 -2.81 6.31
N ASP A 299 -13.78 -3.21 7.19
CA ASP A 299 -13.86 -2.83 8.60
C ASP A 299 -12.77 -3.50 9.47
N TRP A 300 -11.51 -3.34 9.06
CA TRP A 300 -10.35 -3.91 9.76
C TRP A 300 -10.19 -3.38 11.19
N TRP A 301 -10.79 -2.26 11.55
CA TRP A 301 -10.81 -1.76 12.93
C TRP A 301 -11.64 -2.63 13.88
N ASN A 302 -12.60 -3.41 13.35
CA ASN A 302 -13.41 -4.38 14.08
C ASN A 302 -12.80 -5.80 14.06
N SER A 303 -11.55 -5.95 13.63
CA SER A 303 -10.92 -7.27 13.51
C SER A 303 -10.80 -7.96 14.87
N GLU A 304 -11.44 -9.12 15.06
CA GLU A 304 -11.26 -9.94 16.27
C GLU A 304 -10.02 -10.83 16.22
N SER A 305 -9.36 -10.93 15.06
CA SER A 305 -8.12 -11.69 14.88
C SER A 305 -7.15 -10.97 13.95
N VAL A 306 -5.85 -11.19 14.18
CA VAL A 306 -4.77 -10.66 13.33
C VAL A 306 -4.92 -11.14 11.88
N THR A 307 -5.40 -12.37 11.69
CA THR A 307 -5.65 -12.91 10.34
C THR A 307 -6.73 -12.13 9.61
N TYR A 308 -7.83 -11.79 10.28
CA TYR A 308 -8.89 -10.99 9.68
C TYR A 308 -8.39 -9.58 9.34
N PHE A 309 -7.59 -8.96 10.22
CA PHE A 309 -6.98 -7.65 9.94
C PHE A 309 -6.19 -7.64 8.61
N TRP A 310 -5.27 -8.61 8.43
CA TRP A 310 -4.40 -8.68 7.24
C TRP A 310 -5.17 -8.90 5.93
N GLN A 311 -6.40 -9.41 5.99
CA GLN A 311 -7.25 -9.62 4.82
C GLN A 311 -8.09 -8.39 4.46
N ASN A 312 -8.27 -7.47 5.40
CA ASN A 312 -9.27 -6.40 5.30
C ASN A 312 -8.67 -4.99 5.23
N TRP A 313 -7.41 -4.79 5.63
CA TRP A 313 -6.78 -3.46 5.62
C TRP A 313 -6.46 -2.93 4.21
N ASN A 314 -5.91 -3.79 3.33
CA ASN A 314 -5.49 -3.42 1.97
C ASN A 314 -6.01 -4.47 0.98
N ILE A 315 -7.26 -4.26 0.55
CA ILE A 315 -8.00 -5.18 -0.30
C ILE A 315 -7.35 -5.37 -1.68
N PRO A 316 -6.79 -4.34 -2.36
CA PRO A 316 -6.10 -4.54 -3.63
C PRO A 316 -4.97 -5.57 -3.55
N VAL A 317 -4.09 -5.45 -2.55
CA VAL A 317 -2.98 -6.40 -2.34
C VAL A 317 -3.54 -7.77 -1.94
N HIS A 318 -4.51 -7.81 -1.03
CA HIS A 318 -5.12 -9.06 -0.60
C HIS A 318 -5.77 -9.85 -1.76
N LYS A 319 -6.60 -9.18 -2.58
CA LYS A 319 -7.22 -9.76 -3.79
C LYS A 319 -6.16 -10.27 -4.77
N TRP A 320 -5.07 -9.51 -4.96
CA TRP A 320 -3.94 -9.92 -5.81
C TRP A 320 -3.26 -11.19 -5.27
N CYS A 321 -2.91 -11.21 -3.98
CA CYS A 321 -2.28 -12.36 -3.33
C CYS A 321 -3.17 -13.61 -3.45
N ILE A 322 -4.49 -13.48 -3.25
CA ILE A 322 -5.41 -14.61 -3.41
C ILE A 322 -5.42 -15.11 -4.86
N ARG A 323 -5.57 -14.22 -5.85
CA ARG A 323 -5.84 -14.56 -7.25
C ARG A 323 -4.59 -15.06 -7.98
N HIS A 324 -3.45 -14.42 -7.77
CA HIS A 324 -2.23 -14.60 -8.56
C HIS A 324 -1.13 -15.38 -7.85
N PHE A 325 -1.21 -15.53 -6.52
CA PHE A 325 -0.20 -16.23 -5.74
C PHE A 325 -0.78 -17.47 -5.05
N TYR A 326 -1.71 -17.27 -4.11
CA TYR A 326 -2.27 -18.32 -3.26
C TYR A 326 -3.06 -19.38 -4.04
N LYS A 327 -4.10 -18.99 -4.81
CA LYS A 327 -4.91 -19.95 -5.58
C LYS A 327 -4.07 -20.71 -6.61
N PRO A 328 -3.16 -20.09 -7.39
CA PRO A 328 -2.25 -20.82 -8.27
C PRO A 328 -1.34 -21.81 -7.55
N MET A 329 -0.76 -21.48 -6.40
CA MET A 329 0.02 -22.43 -5.60
C MET A 329 -0.80 -23.64 -5.17
N LEU A 330 -2.02 -23.41 -4.67
CA LEU A 330 -2.92 -24.51 -4.28
C LEU A 330 -3.29 -25.40 -5.47
N ARG A 331 -3.59 -24.80 -6.63
CA ARG A 331 -3.88 -25.57 -7.86
C ARG A 331 -2.70 -26.40 -8.35
N ARG A 332 -1.47 -26.01 -8.02
CA ARG A 332 -0.24 -26.76 -8.30
C ARG A 332 0.07 -27.86 -7.27
N GLY A 333 -0.80 -28.07 -6.29
CA GLY A 333 -0.65 -29.12 -5.27
C GLY A 333 0.03 -28.68 -3.97
N SER A 334 0.29 -27.38 -3.78
CA SER A 334 0.85 -26.89 -2.51
C SER A 334 -0.14 -27.03 -1.35
N SER A 335 0.34 -27.35 -0.15
CA SER A 335 -0.49 -27.36 1.06
C SER A 335 -0.97 -25.94 1.42
N ARG A 336 -2.10 -25.84 2.14
CA ARG A 336 -2.64 -24.54 2.59
C ARG A 336 -1.65 -23.79 3.48
N TRP A 337 -0.92 -24.50 4.33
CA TRP A 337 0.08 -23.91 5.20
C TRP A 337 1.25 -23.34 4.40
N MET A 338 1.81 -24.12 3.47
CA MET A 338 2.89 -23.67 2.59
C MET A 338 2.49 -22.45 1.74
N ALA A 339 1.26 -22.44 1.20
CA ALA A 339 0.76 -21.31 0.42
C ALA A 339 0.58 -20.04 1.28
N ARG A 340 0.12 -20.17 2.54
CA ARG A 340 0.03 -19.04 3.48
C ARG A 340 1.41 -18.50 3.83
N THR A 341 2.35 -19.37 4.21
CA THR A 341 3.72 -19.00 4.52
C THR A 341 4.40 -18.33 3.32
N GLY A 342 4.18 -18.83 2.10
CA GLY A 342 4.68 -18.22 0.87
C GLY A 342 4.17 -16.79 0.65
N VAL A 343 2.88 -16.52 0.92
CA VAL A 343 2.31 -15.17 0.86
C VAL A 343 2.94 -14.25 1.92
N PHE A 344 3.14 -14.74 3.15
CA PHE A 344 3.80 -13.95 4.20
C PHE A 344 5.27 -13.66 3.87
N LEU A 345 6.01 -14.63 3.33
CA LEU A 345 7.40 -14.43 2.88
C LEU A 345 7.50 -13.41 1.75
N ALA A 346 6.61 -13.48 0.76
CA ALA A 346 6.55 -12.48 -0.30
C ALA A 346 6.20 -11.09 0.25
N SER A 347 5.27 -11.01 1.20
CA SER A 347 4.94 -9.75 1.88
C SER A 347 6.13 -9.20 2.67
N ALA A 348 6.81 -10.04 3.45
CA ALA A 348 7.99 -9.67 4.23
C ALA A 348 9.14 -9.17 3.34
N PHE A 349 9.36 -9.82 2.18
CA PHE A 349 10.30 -9.35 1.16
C PHE A 349 9.98 -7.92 0.70
N PHE A 350 8.73 -7.62 0.34
CA PHE A 350 8.37 -6.28 -0.12
C PHE A 350 8.43 -5.21 0.98
N HIS A 351 8.09 -5.56 2.22
CA HIS A 351 8.23 -4.63 3.35
C HIS A 351 9.70 -4.31 3.61
N GLU A 352 10.56 -5.33 3.67
CA GLU A 352 12.00 -5.11 3.81
C GLU A 352 12.55 -4.33 2.61
N TYR A 353 12.21 -4.70 1.38
CA TYR A 353 12.63 -4.01 0.16
C TYR A 353 12.28 -2.52 0.16
N LEU A 354 11.04 -2.17 0.55
CA LEU A 354 10.58 -0.79 0.57
C LEU A 354 11.15 0.03 1.73
N VAL A 355 11.59 -0.59 2.83
CA VAL A 355 12.15 0.13 3.98
C VAL A 355 13.68 0.15 3.95
N SER A 356 14.31 -1.01 3.75
CA SER A 356 15.78 -1.17 3.79
C SER A 356 16.49 -0.47 2.65
N VAL A 357 15.98 -0.57 1.40
CA VAL A 357 16.69 -0.07 0.22
C VAL A 357 16.76 1.47 0.22
N PRO A 358 15.67 2.23 0.44
CA PRO A 358 15.74 3.69 0.52
C PRO A 358 16.62 4.21 1.67
N LEU A 359 16.67 3.47 2.78
CA LEU A 359 17.47 3.83 3.95
C LEU A 359 18.91 3.30 3.85
N ARG A 360 19.20 2.42 2.90
CA ARG A 360 20.49 1.70 2.75
C ARG A 360 20.85 0.85 3.97
N MET A 361 19.84 0.24 4.61
CA MET A 361 19.98 -0.47 5.89
C MET A 361 19.42 -1.90 5.84
N PHE A 362 20.30 -2.88 5.71
CA PHE A 362 19.94 -4.30 5.51
C PHE A 362 19.97 -5.12 6.80
N ARG A 363 19.23 -4.67 7.83
CA ARG A 363 19.19 -5.32 9.15
C ARG A 363 18.11 -6.41 9.28
N LEU A 364 17.22 -6.55 8.30
CA LEU A 364 16.13 -7.55 8.29
C LEU A 364 15.11 -7.41 9.44
N TRP A 365 14.97 -6.19 9.97
CA TRP A 365 14.07 -5.89 11.07
C TRP A 365 12.59 -5.95 10.63
N ALA A 366 12.24 -5.37 9.48
CA ALA A 366 10.87 -5.42 8.98
C ALA A 366 10.49 -6.85 8.56
N PHE A 367 11.43 -7.59 7.96
CA PHE A 367 11.26 -9.01 7.64
C PHE A 367 10.95 -9.84 8.90
N THR A 368 11.75 -9.67 9.95
CA THR A 368 11.57 -10.40 11.22
C THR A 368 10.24 -10.04 11.88
N GLY A 369 9.88 -8.75 11.90
CA GLY A 369 8.59 -8.29 12.40
C GLY A 369 7.40 -8.92 11.67
N MET A 370 7.46 -9.00 10.34
CA MET A 370 6.42 -9.66 9.53
C MET A 370 6.34 -11.17 9.78
N MET A 371 7.46 -11.85 9.97
CA MET A 371 7.47 -13.28 10.28
C MET A 371 6.96 -13.58 11.69
N ALA A 372 7.26 -12.72 12.66
CA ALA A 372 6.75 -12.81 14.04
C ALA A 372 5.23 -12.65 14.13
N GLN A 373 4.58 -12.04 13.13
CA GLN A 373 3.11 -11.96 13.07
C GLN A 373 2.44 -13.33 12.91
N ILE A 374 3.11 -14.33 12.35
CA ILE A 374 2.53 -15.67 12.15
C ILE A 374 2.26 -16.38 13.49
N PRO A 375 3.26 -16.57 14.39
CA PRO A 375 3.02 -17.15 15.71
C PRO A 375 2.13 -16.24 16.56
N LEU A 376 2.25 -14.91 16.45
CA LEU A 376 1.38 -13.97 17.16
C LEU A 376 -0.09 -14.11 16.73
N ALA A 377 -0.37 -14.26 15.44
CA ALA A 377 -1.73 -14.46 14.94
C ALA A 377 -2.33 -15.78 15.44
N TRP A 378 -1.52 -16.83 15.55
CA TRP A 378 -1.94 -18.09 16.16
C TRP A 378 -2.25 -17.92 17.64
N PHE A 379 -1.37 -17.24 18.39
CA PHE A 379 -1.56 -16.97 19.82
C PHE A 379 -2.82 -16.15 20.07
N VAL A 380 -2.98 -15.01 19.39
CA VAL A 380 -4.16 -14.15 19.55
C VAL A 380 -5.44 -14.91 19.22
N GLY A 381 -5.47 -15.64 18.10
CA GLY A 381 -6.63 -16.43 17.71
C GLY A 381 -6.93 -17.64 18.61
N ARG A 382 -5.96 -18.11 19.39
CA ARG A 382 -6.12 -19.25 20.30
C ARG A 382 -6.63 -18.84 21.69
N PHE A 383 -6.23 -17.67 22.17
CA PHE A 383 -6.45 -17.23 23.56
C PHE A 383 -7.46 -16.08 23.71
N PHE A 384 -7.70 -15.28 22.66
CA PHE A 384 -8.61 -14.14 22.72
C PHE A 384 -9.76 -14.31 21.72
N GLN A 385 -10.96 -13.85 22.09
CA GLN A 385 -12.18 -13.92 21.27
C GLN A 385 -13.01 -12.65 21.45
N GLY A 386 -13.85 -12.31 20.46
CA GLY A 386 -14.73 -11.15 20.51
C GLY A 386 -13.98 -9.84 20.75
N ASN A 387 -14.53 -8.99 21.64
CA ASN A 387 -13.97 -7.69 22.01
C ASN A 387 -12.53 -7.76 22.54
N TYR A 388 -12.16 -8.83 23.26
CA TYR A 388 -10.79 -9.02 23.75
C TYR A 388 -9.82 -9.39 22.62
N GLY A 389 -10.30 -10.15 21.62
CA GLY A 389 -9.56 -10.40 20.39
C GLY A 389 -9.29 -9.11 19.62
N ASN A 390 -10.28 -8.23 19.54
CA ASN A 390 -10.11 -6.90 18.95
C ASN A 390 -9.10 -6.03 19.71
N ALA A 391 -9.16 -6.00 21.04
CA ALA A 391 -8.18 -5.30 21.85
C ALA A 391 -6.75 -5.84 21.63
N ALA A 392 -6.58 -7.17 21.52
CA ALA A 392 -5.29 -7.78 21.22
C ALA A 392 -4.74 -7.40 19.83
N VAL A 393 -5.62 -7.28 18.82
CA VAL A 393 -5.23 -6.77 17.49
C VAL A 393 -4.75 -5.32 17.59
N TRP A 394 -5.48 -4.46 18.30
CA TRP A 394 -5.08 -3.06 18.50
C TRP A 394 -3.73 -2.94 19.21
N LEU A 395 -3.51 -3.70 20.28
CA LEU A 395 -2.21 -3.72 20.97
C LEU A 395 -1.07 -4.13 20.02
N THR A 396 -1.30 -5.13 19.17
CA THR A 396 -0.32 -5.57 18.17
C THR A 396 0.03 -4.43 17.19
N LEU A 397 -0.97 -3.69 16.70
CA LEU A 397 -0.77 -2.57 15.76
C LEU A 397 -0.10 -1.36 16.40
N ILE A 398 -0.38 -1.11 17.68
CA ILE A 398 0.20 0.01 18.43
C ILE A 398 1.65 -0.28 18.77
N ILE A 399 1.99 -1.50 19.21
CA ILE A 399 3.34 -1.82 19.72
C ILE A 399 4.27 -2.32 18.63
N GLY A 400 3.78 -3.13 17.67
CA GLY A 400 4.63 -3.80 16.69
C GLY A 400 5.36 -2.83 15.75
N GLN A 401 4.66 -1.82 15.24
CA GLN A 401 5.22 -0.90 14.25
C GLN A 401 6.25 0.10 14.82
N PRO A 402 6.04 0.73 15.99
CA PRO A 402 7.06 1.59 16.60
C PRO A 402 8.35 0.85 16.93
N ILE A 403 8.29 -0.43 17.33
CA ILE A 403 9.49 -1.25 17.54
C ILE A 403 10.32 -1.28 16.25
N ALA A 404 9.69 -1.61 15.11
CA ALA A 404 10.38 -1.67 13.82
C ALA A 404 10.99 -0.31 13.44
N VAL A 405 10.19 0.76 13.49
CA VAL A 405 10.65 2.12 13.16
C VAL A 405 11.81 2.55 14.06
N LEU A 406 11.71 2.30 15.36
CA LEU A 406 12.73 2.67 16.34
C LEU A 406 14.05 1.97 16.08
N MET A 407 14.03 0.68 15.72
CA MET A 407 15.26 -0.06 15.37
C MET A 407 15.93 0.49 14.11
N TYR A 408 15.16 0.83 13.06
CA TYR A 408 15.73 1.49 11.87
C TYR A 408 16.25 2.90 12.18
N VAL A 409 15.55 3.69 13.00
CA VAL A 409 16.00 5.04 13.36
C VAL A 409 17.23 5.01 14.25
N HIS A 410 17.28 4.09 15.21
CA HIS A 410 18.45 3.83 16.06
C HIS A 410 19.67 3.51 15.20
N ASP A 411 19.57 2.49 14.35
CA ASP A 411 20.68 2.04 13.53
C ASP A 411 21.10 3.12 12.52
N TYR A 412 20.16 3.90 11.98
CA TYR A 412 20.47 5.02 11.09
C TYR A 412 21.29 6.07 11.83
N TYR A 413 20.91 6.40 13.05
CA TYR A 413 21.64 7.39 13.84
C TYR A 413 23.03 6.91 14.24
N VAL A 414 23.16 5.67 14.71
CA VAL A 414 24.48 5.08 15.05
C VAL A 414 25.41 5.12 13.84
N LEU A 415 24.91 4.79 12.64
CA LEU A 415 25.70 4.79 11.41
C LEU A 415 26.08 6.20 10.92
N ASN A 416 25.24 7.21 11.11
CA ASN A 416 25.46 8.55 10.56
C ASN A 416 26.06 9.56 11.57
N TYR A 417 25.93 9.32 12.87
CA TYR A 417 26.34 10.25 13.93
C TYR A 417 27.32 9.65 14.96
N GLU A 418 27.46 8.31 15.04
CA GLU A 418 28.42 7.66 15.94
C GLU A 418 29.50 6.84 15.23
N ALA A 419 29.44 6.69 13.89
CA ALA A 419 30.53 6.07 13.15
C ALA A 419 31.82 6.90 13.36
N PRO A 420 32.95 6.28 13.76
CA PRO A 420 34.20 7.01 13.88
C PRO A 420 34.54 7.54 12.49
N VAL A 421 34.92 8.82 12.43
CA VAL A 421 35.61 9.37 11.27
C VAL A 421 36.79 8.45 11.00
N ALA A 422 36.68 7.60 9.98
CA ALA A 422 37.78 6.78 9.52
C ALA A 422 38.79 7.74 8.88
N GLY A 423 39.69 8.27 9.69
CA GLY A 423 40.68 9.26 9.27
C GLY A 423 41.04 10.24 10.38
N ALA A 424 41.74 9.76 11.41
CA ALA A 424 42.69 10.54 12.21
C ALA A 424 43.93 9.68 12.43
#